data_AF-A0A5D2YRP6-F1
#
_entry.id   AF-A0A5D2YRP6-F1
#
_cell.length_a   1.000
_cell.length_b   1.000
_cell.length_c   1.000
_cell.angle_alpha   90.00
_cell.angle_beta   90.00
_cell.angle_gamma   90.00
#
_symmetry.space_group_name_H-M   'P 1'
#
loop_
_entity.id
_entity.type
_entity.pdbx_description
1 polymer ?
#
loop_
_entity_poly.entity_id
_entity_poly.type
_entity_poly.pdbx_seq_one_letter_code
_entity_poly.pdbx_strand_id
1 'polypeptide(L)'
;RVNLLSEFCPNNPALLGLNVGAGIHVKLRLRRSNRDWDFYPFDQVLDTMLHELCHNTHGPHNASFCKLWDELRKECEELMSKGITGTGEGFDLLGRRLGGFSRHPPLSSLRQTASAAAENRARLGSLSPSGPKRLGGDSTIRDALSPIQADAMAAERRL
;
A
#
# COMPACT_ATOMS: atom_id res chain seq x y z
N ARG A 1 12.27 -5.89 -11.60
CA ARG A 1 12.25 -5.92 -10.11
C ARG A 1 11.52 -4.67 -9.65
N VAL A 2 10.75 -4.76 -8.56
CA VAL A 2 10.09 -3.59 -7.95
C VAL A 2 10.67 -3.37 -6.55
N ASN A 3 11.09 -2.13 -6.23
CA ASN A 3 11.66 -1.81 -4.93
C ASN A 3 10.58 -1.47 -3.90
N LEU A 4 9.57 -0.70 -4.32
CA LEU A 4 8.44 -0.31 -3.49
C LEU A 4 7.13 -0.48 -4.24
N LEU A 5 6.18 -1.16 -3.61
CA LEU A 5 4.79 -1.25 -4.04
C LEU A 5 3.92 -0.56 -2.99
N SER A 6 3.06 0.37 -3.39
CA SER A 6 2.17 1.05 -2.45
C SER A 6 0.78 1.32 -3.02
N GLU A 7 -0.21 1.45 -2.14
CA GLU A 7 -1.50 2.02 -2.50
C GLU A 7 -1.37 3.53 -2.79
N PHE A 8 -2.19 4.06 -3.71
CA PHE A 8 -2.41 5.49 -3.88
C PHE A 8 -3.87 5.82 -4.26
N CYS A 9 -4.28 7.08 -4.09
CA CYS A 9 -5.60 7.56 -4.46
C CYS A 9 -5.50 8.95 -5.11
N PRO A 10 -5.14 9.02 -6.40
CA PRO A 10 -5.01 10.31 -7.10
C PRO A 10 -6.37 10.97 -7.35
N ASN A 11 -6.40 12.28 -7.59
CA ASN A 11 -7.64 13.01 -7.91
C ASN A 11 -8.26 12.56 -9.23
N ASN A 12 -7.44 12.15 -10.21
CA ASN A 12 -7.93 11.60 -11.46
C ASN A 12 -8.46 10.16 -11.24
N PRO A 13 -9.77 9.91 -11.35
CA PRO A 13 -10.37 8.60 -11.10
C PRO A 13 -9.94 7.54 -12.12
N ALA A 14 -9.50 7.93 -13.32
CA ALA A 14 -9.06 7.02 -14.37
C ALA A 14 -7.63 6.50 -14.16
N LEU A 15 -6.85 7.11 -13.27
CA LEU A 15 -5.49 6.66 -12.98
C LEU A 15 -5.52 5.50 -11.98
N LEU A 16 -5.29 4.28 -12.50
CA LEU A 16 -5.35 3.03 -11.74
C LEU A 16 -3.97 2.54 -11.28
N GLY A 17 -2.92 2.86 -12.03
CA GLY A 17 -1.54 2.47 -11.74
C GLY A 17 -0.54 3.58 -12.10
N LEU A 18 0.66 3.48 -11.55
CA LEU A 18 1.79 4.33 -11.93
C LEU A 18 3.12 3.65 -11.59
N ASN A 19 3.96 3.45 -12.60
CA ASN A 19 5.36 3.04 -12.44
C ASN A 19 6.31 4.24 -12.53
N VAL A 20 7.02 4.52 -11.45
CA VAL A 20 8.05 5.57 -11.38
C VAL A 20 9.42 4.93 -11.48
N GLY A 21 10.21 5.39 -12.45
CA GLY A 21 11.62 5.04 -12.59
C GLY A 21 11.86 3.56 -12.89
N ALA A 22 11.02 2.95 -13.75
CA ALA A 22 11.17 1.57 -14.20
C ALA A 22 11.32 0.56 -13.04
N GLY A 23 10.40 0.62 -12.08
CA GLY A 23 10.33 -0.32 -10.96
C GLY A 23 10.90 0.22 -9.65
N ILE A 24 11.36 1.47 -9.58
CA ILE A 24 11.72 2.10 -8.32
C ILE A 24 10.49 2.20 -7.41
N HIS A 25 9.35 2.65 -7.94
CA HIS A 25 8.11 2.73 -7.18
C HIS A 25 6.91 2.46 -8.08
N VAL A 26 6.22 1.35 -7.82
CA VAL A 26 4.92 1.05 -8.43
C VAL A 26 3.81 1.41 -7.46
N LYS A 27 2.80 2.13 -7.95
CA LYS A 27 1.63 2.55 -7.18
C LYS A 27 0.37 1.96 -7.80
N LEU A 28 -0.50 1.39 -6.97
CA LEU A 28 -1.78 0.82 -7.42
C LEU A 28 -2.95 1.44 -6.67
N ARG A 29 -4.03 1.73 -7.40
CA ARG A 29 -5.28 2.18 -6.82
C ARG A 29 -6.08 0.96 -6.42
N LEU A 30 -6.25 0.74 -5.11
CA LEU A 30 -7.01 -0.40 -4.59
C LEU A 30 -8.49 -0.08 -4.39
N ARG A 31 -8.83 1.21 -4.23
CA ARG A 31 -10.17 1.68 -3.87
C ARG A 31 -10.77 2.57 -4.95
N ARG A 32 -12.09 2.49 -5.11
CA ARG A 32 -12.83 3.39 -6.00
C ARG A 32 -12.73 4.83 -5.50
N SER A 33 -12.72 5.77 -6.45
CA SER A 33 -12.67 7.18 -6.13
C SER A 33 -13.83 7.59 -5.23
N ASN A 34 -13.54 8.36 -4.18
CA ASN A 34 -14.51 8.84 -3.19
C ASN A 34 -15.27 7.72 -2.46
N ARG A 35 -14.73 6.50 -2.40
CA ARG A 35 -15.34 5.36 -1.73
C ARG A 35 -14.27 4.52 -1.03
N ASP A 36 -13.88 4.97 0.16
CA ASP A 36 -12.80 4.35 0.93
C ASP A 36 -13.05 2.88 1.31
N TRP A 37 -14.30 2.40 1.26
CA TRP A 37 -14.65 1.02 1.62
C TRP A 37 -14.88 0.12 0.39
N ASP A 38 -14.84 0.68 -0.82
CA ASP A 38 -15.18 -0.01 -2.07
C ASP A 38 -13.89 -0.32 -2.83
N PHE A 39 -13.48 -1.59 -2.81
CA PHE A 39 -12.27 -2.05 -3.47
C PHE A 39 -12.54 -2.45 -4.92
N TYR A 40 -11.53 -2.28 -5.79
CA TYR A 40 -11.56 -2.91 -7.10
C TYR A 40 -11.45 -4.44 -6.97
N PRO A 41 -12.08 -5.19 -7.90
CA PRO A 41 -11.89 -6.64 -7.97
C PRO A 41 -10.42 -7.02 -8.08
N PHE A 42 -10.04 -8.15 -7.48
CA PHE A 42 -8.67 -8.63 -7.46
C PHE A 42 -8.06 -8.72 -8.87
N ASP A 43 -8.77 -9.32 -9.81
CA ASP A 43 -8.28 -9.52 -11.18
C ASP A 43 -7.99 -8.19 -11.89
N GLN A 44 -8.77 -7.15 -11.61
CA GLN A 44 -8.55 -5.82 -12.18
C GLN A 44 -7.29 -5.15 -11.59
N VAL A 45 -7.06 -5.31 -10.28
CA VAL A 45 -5.85 -4.82 -9.63
C VAL A 45 -4.62 -5.58 -10.12
N LEU A 46 -4.75 -6.90 -10.28
CA LEU A 46 -3.70 -7.77 -10.80
C LEU A 46 -3.32 -7.37 -12.22
N ASP A 47 -4.29 -7.18 -13.11
CA ASP A 47 -4.03 -6.75 -14.48
C ASP A 47 -3.35 -5.38 -14.55
N THR A 48 -3.79 -4.44 -13.70
CA THR A 48 -3.12 -3.14 -13.55
C THR A 48 -1.66 -3.31 -13.10
N MET A 49 -1.39 -4.24 -12.17
CA MET A 49 -0.02 -4.55 -11.75
C MET A 49 0.82 -5.10 -12.91
N LEU A 50 0.28 -6.01 -13.72
CA LEU A 50 0.99 -6.56 -14.89
C LEU A 50 1.30 -5.46 -15.92
N HIS A 51 0.35 -4.55 -16.15
CA HIS A 51 0.56 -3.36 -16.97
C HIS A 51 1.73 -2.50 -16.45
N GLU A 52 1.72 -2.17 -15.16
CA GLU A 52 2.81 -1.38 -14.56
C GLU A 52 4.16 -2.12 -14.59
N LEU A 53 4.16 -3.46 -14.51
CA LEU A 53 5.41 -4.23 -14.65
C LEU A 53 5.99 -4.15 -16.06
N CYS A 54 5.15 -4.05 -17.10
CA CYS A 54 5.62 -3.82 -18.47
C CYS A 54 6.41 -2.50 -18.58
N HIS A 55 6.01 -1.48 -17.81
CA HIS A 55 6.72 -0.20 -17.75
C HIS A 55 8.13 -0.27 -17.13
N ASN A 56 8.56 -1.41 -16.58
CA ASN A 56 9.97 -1.64 -16.24
C ASN A 56 10.85 -1.75 -17.49
N THR A 57 10.29 -2.19 -18.62
CA THR A 57 11.02 -2.44 -19.87
C THR A 57 10.60 -1.48 -20.97
N HIS A 58 9.32 -1.15 -21.04
CA HIS A 58 8.73 -0.36 -22.13
C HIS A 58 7.97 0.85 -21.59
N GLY A 59 8.51 2.05 -21.80
CA GLY A 59 7.82 3.30 -21.44
C GLY A 59 6.53 3.54 -22.24
N PRO A 60 6.59 3.62 -23.58
CA PRO A 60 5.41 3.91 -24.39
C PRO A 60 4.54 2.67 -24.63
N HIS A 61 3.22 2.87 -24.73
CA HIS A 61 2.25 1.84 -25.14
C HIS A 61 2.33 1.57 -26.65
N ASN A 62 3.37 0.85 -27.05
CA ASN A 62 3.57 0.40 -28.44
C ASN A 62 3.34 -1.11 -28.58
N ALA A 63 3.55 -1.65 -29.78
CA ALA A 63 3.34 -3.08 -30.05
C ALA A 63 4.19 -4.00 -29.14
N SER A 64 5.42 -3.59 -28.79
CA SER A 64 6.27 -4.35 -27.87
C SER A 64 5.72 -4.36 -26.44
N PHE A 65 5.18 -3.23 -25.97
CA PHE A 65 4.48 -3.15 -24.69
C PHE A 65 3.27 -4.09 -24.66
N CYS A 66 2.38 -4.01 -25.65
CA CYS A 66 1.18 -4.84 -25.69
C CYS A 66 1.54 -6.32 -25.72
N LYS A 67 2.55 -6.70 -26.52
CA LYS A 67 3.04 -8.08 -26.60
C LYS A 67 3.54 -8.58 -25.24
N LEU A 68 4.37 -7.80 -24.54
CA LEU A 68 4.86 -8.17 -23.21
C LEU A 68 3.71 -8.29 -22.20
N TRP A 69 2.73 -7.38 -22.26
CA TRP A 69 1.59 -7.42 -21.35
C TRP A 69 0.74 -8.68 -21.57
N ASP A 70 0.48 -9.07 -22.82
CA ASP A 70 -0.21 -10.31 -23.16
C ASP A 70 0.56 -11.55 -22.68
N GLU A 71 1.89 -11.56 -22.86
CA GLU A 71 2.77 -12.63 -22.38
C GLU A 71 2.70 -12.78 -20.85
N LEU A 72 2.79 -11.67 -20.11
CA LEU A 72 2.70 -11.67 -18.65
C LEU A 72 1.33 -12.11 -18.14
N ARG A 73 0.23 -11.71 -18.81
CA ARG A 73 -1.12 -12.14 -18.47
C ARG A 73 -1.27 -13.66 -18.62
N LYS A 74 -0.83 -14.19 -19.75
CA LYS A 74 -0.87 -15.63 -20.02
C LYS A 74 -0.05 -16.42 -18.99
N GLU A 75 1.18 -15.99 -18.73
CA GLU A 75 2.03 -16.64 -17.72
C GLU A 75 1.38 -16.59 -16.33
N CYS A 76 0.82 -15.44 -15.93
CA CYS A 76 0.14 -15.30 -14.65
C CYS A 76 -1.07 -16.25 -14.52
N GLU A 77 -1.91 -16.35 -15.55
CA GLU A 77 -3.05 -17.27 -15.58
C GLU A 77 -2.60 -18.75 -15.48
N GLU A 78 -1.54 -19.11 -16.21
CA GLU A 78 -0.94 -20.44 -16.13
C GLU A 78 -0.41 -20.74 -14.72
N LEU A 79 0.29 -19.81 -14.07
CA LEU A 79 0.79 -19.98 -12.70
C LEU A 79 -0.36 -20.13 -11.69
N MET A 80 -1.39 -19.29 -11.80
CA MET A 80 -2.59 -19.36 -10.95
C MET A 80 -3.33 -20.68 -11.12
N SER A 81 -3.52 -21.15 -12.36
CA SER A 81 -4.20 -22.43 -12.65
C SER A 81 -3.45 -23.65 -12.11
N LYS A 82 -2.11 -23.59 -12.08
CA LYS A 82 -1.25 -24.62 -11.47
C LYS A 82 -1.29 -24.59 -9.93
N GLY A 83 -2.06 -23.67 -9.34
CA GLY A 83 -2.10 -23.47 -7.90
C GLY A 83 -0.78 -22.95 -7.34
N ILE A 84 0.11 -22.41 -8.20
CA ILE A 84 1.33 -21.74 -7.77
C ILE A 84 0.90 -20.39 -7.18
N THR A 85 0.50 -20.46 -5.92
CA THR A 85 0.11 -19.34 -5.08
C THR A 85 1.06 -19.37 -3.89
N GLY A 86 2.23 -18.72 -4.04
CA GLY A 86 3.43 -18.88 -3.17
C GLY A 86 4.27 -20.11 -3.54
N THR A 87 5.60 -20.07 -3.73
CA THR A 87 6.68 -19.79 -2.75
C THR A 87 7.88 -18.93 -3.24
N GLY A 88 7.70 -17.89 -4.04
CA GLY A 88 8.83 -17.07 -4.53
C GLY A 88 9.39 -16.12 -3.44
N GLU A 89 10.56 -16.42 -2.87
CA GLU A 89 11.17 -15.72 -1.71
C GLU A 89 10.77 -14.24 -1.56
N GLY A 90 9.92 -13.95 -0.56
CA GLY A 90 9.57 -12.59 -0.15
C GLY A 90 8.08 -12.25 -0.06
N PHE A 91 7.19 -13.02 -0.70
CA PHE A 91 5.73 -12.74 -0.69
C PHE A 91 4.86 -13.74 0.08
N ASP A 92 5.45 -14.78 0.67
CA ASP A 92 4.75 -15.76 1.54
C ASP A 92 4.46 -15.22 2.96
N LEU A 93 4.57 -13.91 3.15
CA LEU A 93 4.29 -13.29 4.43
C LEU A 93 2.78 -13.29 4.69
N LEU A 94 2.42 -13.45 5.96
CA LEU A 94 1.03 -13.32 6.40
C LEU A 94 0.52 -11.92 6.00
N GLY A 95 -0.29 -11.86 4.94
CA GLY A 95 -0.87 -10.63 4.46
C GLY A 95 -1.76 -10.00 5.51
N ARG A 96 -1.83 -8.67 5.54
CA ARG A 96 -2.77 -7.94 6.39
C ARG A 96 -4.04 -7.65 5.60
N ARG A 97 -5.18 -8.17 6.05
CA ARG A 97 -6.48 -7.86 5.46
C ARG A 97 -6.73 -6.34 5.50
N LEU A 98 -6.97 -5.75 4.34
CA LEU A 98 -7.35 -4.35 4.20
C LEU A 98 -8.88 -4.27 4.12
N GLY A 99 -9.51 -3.67 5.13
CA GLY A 99 -10.97 -3.54 5.20
C GLY A 99 -11.71 -4.80 5.61
N GLY A 100 -13.03 -4.78 5.42
CA GLY A 100 -13.97 -5.78 5.94
C GLY A 100 -14.42 -5.50 7.38
N PHE A 101 -15.50 -6.15 7.80
CA PHE A 101 -16.00 -6.06 9.17
C PHE A 101 -15.06 -6.79 10.12
N SER A 102 -14.17 -6.05 10.78
CA SER A 102 -13.48 -6.54 11.96
C SER A 102 -14.45 -6.47 13.13
N ARG A 103 -14.54 -7.53 13.95
CA ARG A 103 -15.23 -7.42 15.24
C ARG A 103 -14.46 -6.40 16.07
N HIS A 104 -14.99 -5.18 16.14
CA HIS A 104 -14.44 -4.19 17.04
C HIS A 104 -14.45 -4.77 18.46
N PRO A 105 -13.36 -4.58 19.22
CA PRO A 105 -13.40 -4.87 20.65
C PRO A 105 -14.57 -4.09 21.27
N PRO A 106 -15.20 -4.62 22.33
CA PRO A 106 -16.16 -3.86 23.13
C PRO A 106 -15.63 -2.46 23.42
N LEU A 107 -16.50 -1.43 23.43
CA LEU A 107 -16.07 -0.05 23.67
C LEU A 107 -15.23 0.10 24.96
N SER A 108 -15.55 -0.70 25.97
CA SER A 108 -14.83 -0.77 27.24
C SER A 108 -13.37 -1.23 27.11
N SER A 109 -13.04 -2.07 26.13
CA SER A 109 -11.69 -2.61 25.95
C SER A 109 -10.86 -1.88 24.90
N LEU A 110 -11.46 -0.98 24.11
CA LEU A 110 -10.76 -0.23 23.05
C LEU A 110 -9.49 0.47 23.54
N ARG A 111 -9.54 1.11 24.72
CA ARG A 111 -8.38 1.82 25.29
C ARG A 111 -7.22 0.88 25.60
N GLN A 112 -7.50 -0.26 26.22
CA GLN A 112 -6.50 -1.28 26.54
C GLN A 112 -5.95 -1.95 25.28
N THR A 113 -6.81 -2.26 24.30
CA THR A 113 -6.36 -2.82 23.02
C THR A 113 -5.47 -1.84 22.26
N ALA A 114 -5.84 -0.55 22.25
CA ALA A 114 -5.05 0.49 21.59
C ALA A 114 -3.69 0.71 22.28
N SER A 115 -3.64 0.73 23.61
CA SER A 115 -2.38 0.88 24.37
C SER A 115 -1.47 -0.33 24.17
N ALA A 116 -1.98 -1.55 24.31
CA ALA A 116 -1.21 -2.78 24.09
C ALA A 116 -0.65 -2.85 22.66
N ALA A 117 -1.44 -2.45 21.66
CA ALA A 117 -0.97 -2.38 20.28
C ALA A 117 0.12 -1.31 20.07
N ALA A 118 0.04 -0.17 20.78
CA ALA A 118 1.08 0.86 20.73
C ALA A 118 2.38 0.39 21.38
N GLU A 119 2.31 -0.27 22.53
CA GLU A 119 3.46 -0.86 23.21
C GLU A 119 4.12 -1.96 22.38
N ASN A 120 3.33 -2.82 21.73
CA ASN A 120 3.87 -3.84 20.83
C ASN A 120 4.59 -3.21 19.63
N ARG A 121 4.06 -2.13 19.05
CA ARG A 121 4.75 -1.39 17.98
C ARG A 121 6.06 -0.76 18.45
N ALA A 122 6.09 -0.21 19.66
CA ALA A 122 7.31 0.36 20.23
C ALA A 122 8.38 -0.73 20.46
N ARG A 123 7.97 -1.88 21.01
CA ARG A 123 8.86 -3.05 21.21
C ARG A 123 9.38 -3.63 19.90
N LEU A 124 8.54 -3.78 18.87
CA LEU A 124 9.01 -4.23 17.56
C LEU A 124 9.90 -3.19 16.87
N GLY A 125 9.57 -1.91 17.03
CA GLY A 125 10.33 -0.80 16.45
C GLY A 125 11.77 -0.70 16.97
N SER A 126 12.05 -1.13 18.21
CA SER A 126 13.41 -1.18 18.74
C SER A 126 14.24 -2.36 18.21
N LEU A 127 13.60 -3.35 17.57
CA LEU A 127 14.22 -4.60 17.13
C LEU A 127 14.43 -4.69 15.60
N SER A 128 13.86 -3.78 14.82
CA SER A 128 14.00 -3.76 13.35
C SER A 128 14.77 -2.52 12.88
N PRO A 129 15.55 -2.62 11.78
CA PRO A 129 16.17 -1.44 11.17
C PRO A 129 15.08 -0.44 10.76
N SER A 130 15.41 0.86 10.82
CA SER A 130 14.46 1.96 10.62
C SER A 130 13.69 1.81 9.31
N GLY A 131 12.49 1.23 9.39
CA GLY A 131 11.52 1.19 8.30
C GLY A 131 10.97 2.58 7.98
N PRO A 132 10.11 2.71 6.97
CA PRO A 132 9.56 4.01 6.57
C PRO A 132 8.87 4.70 7.74
N LYS A 133 9.43 5.85 8.16
CA LYS A 133 8.93 6.67 9.26
C LYS A 133 7.56 7.25 8.85
N ARG A 134 6.50 6.92 9.59
CA ARG A 134 5.19 7.55 9.38
C ARG A 134 5.32 9.05 9.64
N LEU A 135 4.76 9.87 8.76
CA LEU A 135 4.58 11.30 8.98
C LEU A 135 3.49 11.48 10.06
N GLY A 136 3.90 11.51 11.32
CA GLY A 136 3.03 11.74 12.46
C GLY A 136 3.36 10.85 13.66
N GLY A 137 3.47 11.47 14.84
CA GLY A 137 3.79 10.80 16.10
C GLY A 137 5.21 11.04 16.63
N ASP A 138 5.88 12.12 16.21
CA ASP A 138 7.16 12.50 16.80
C ASP A 138 6.91 13.00 18.25
N SER A 139 7.38 12.24 19.23
CA SER A 139 7.18 12.54 20.66
C SER A 139 7.87 13.84 21.08
N THR A 140 8.89 14.26 20.33
CA THR A 140 9.59 15.54 20.54
C THR A 140 8.66 16.75 20.46
N ILE A 141 7.67 16.71 19.56
CA ILE A 141 6.68 17.80 19.42
C ILE A 141 5.69 17.79 20.59
N ARG A 142 5.43 16.62 21.18
CA ARG A 142 4.46 16.45 22.27
C ARG A 142 4.95 17.02 23.60
N ASP A 143 6.27 17.03 23.82
CA ASP A 143 6.89 17.64 24.98
C ASP A 143 7.09 19.16 24.78
N ALA A 144 7.20 19.61 23.53
CA ALA A 144 7.45 21.01 23.18
C ALA A 144 6.18 21.85 22.98
N LEU A 145 5.04 21.25 22.58
CA LEU A 145 3.82 21.95 22.22
C LEU A 145 2.59 21.31 22.86
N SER A 146 1.66 22.15 23.33
CA SER A 146 0.33 21.67 23.69
C SER A 146 -0.42 21.14 22.45
N PRO A 147 -1.40 20.24 22.62
CA PRO A 147 -2.17 19.69 21.50
C PRO A 147 -2.75 20.76 20.56
N ILE A 148 -3.22 21.89 21.13
CA ILE A 148 -3.80 23.00 20.37
C ILE A 148 -2.72 23.71 19.53
N GLN A 149 -1.52 23.91 20.08
CA GLN A 149 -0.41 24.54 19.37
C GLN A 149 0.16 23.65 18.27
N ALA A 150 0.21 22.33 18.52
CA ALA A 150 0.63 21.36 17.52
C ALA A 150 -0.35 21.31 16.33
N ASP A 151 -1.67 21.34 16.61
CA ASP A 151 -2.70 21.37 15.55
C ASP A 151 -2.66 22.68 14.75
N ALA A 152 -2.49 23.82 15.41
CA ALA A 152 -2.35 25.12 14.74
C ALA A 152 -1.12 25.14 13.81
N MET A 153 0.04 24.72 14.31
CA MET A 153 1.27 24.64 13.51
C MET A 153 1.14 23.65 12.34
N ALA A 154 0.43 22.53 12.54
CA ALA A 154 0.14 21.58 11.47
C ALA A 154 -0.85 22.13 10.44
N ALA A 155 -1.77 23.01 10.83
CA ALA A 155 -2.70 23.68 9.92
C ALA A 155 -1.97 24.73 9.06
N GLU A 156 -1.07 25.52 9.65
CA GLU A 156 -0.28 26.54 8.92
C GLU A 156 0.63 25.93 7.85
N ARG A 157 1.18 24.73 8.08
CA ARG A 157 2.03 24.03 7.10
C ARG A 157 1.27 23.37 5.95
N ARG A 158 -0.08 23.41 5.95
CA ARG A 158 -0.92 22.86 4.87
C ARG A 158 -1.36 23.90 3.84
N LEU A 159 -1.08 25.18 4.09
CA LEU A 159 -1.23 26.28 3.12
C LEU A 159 0.01 26.35 2.21
#